data_AF-A0A7C4IRT4-F1
#
_entry.id   AF-A0A7C4IRT4-F1
#
_cell.length_a   1.000
_cell.length_b   1.000
_cell.length_c   1.000
_cell.angle_alpha   90.00
_cell.angle_beta   90.00
_cell.angle_gamma   90.00
#
_symmetry.space_group_name_H-M   'P 1'
#
loop_
_entity.id
_entity.type
_entity.pdbx_description
1 polymer ?
#
loop_
_entity_poly.entity_id
_entity_poly.type
_entity_poly.pdbx_seq_one_letter_code
_entity_poly.pdbx_strand_id
1 'polypeptide(L)'
;MQRSIRPIGSAAAIAFAFCCLMMCRASPGASPPFELQARSAATVRLEVVGDPQGVGQTFHQWGEALDRAGIRNVRLRAAEDGERPTIEKTLVGDRPIYRVVGVIVSHDEVIVPGRRFKRSQAAELKAWLDDLAARGPAEEREPIGAFGLTGAQFAALHDDAAQQVGFATAKLNRKEVVERIAQRLKHPLVLDPAVARALAEEQLNEELQTLSAGTALAYVLRAPGYCLRPQVAGGRLQWSVVPARPGLEVWPVGWPVKTPNQALPGIFEFLNVNLQNAPAVDALTAIAGRLNVPALVDHNAVARHGLDIRKPITVPPGRTTYSLALRKALSQAGLQFEIRADEADRPFLWVTSIKPM
;
A
#
# COMPACT_ATOMS: atom_id res chain seq x y z
N MET A 1 -4.63 -39.83 -73.14
CA MET A 1 -5.75 -40.36 -72.33
C MET A 1 -6.05 -39.32 -71.24
N GLN A 2 -7.00 -38.39 -71.42
CA GLN A 2 -8.43 -38.50 -71.03
C GLN A 2 -8.57 -39.05 -69.60
N ARG A 3 -9.19 -38.44 -68.58
CA ARG A 3 -10.21 -37.38 -68.37
C ARG A 3 -10.02 -36.88 -66.91
N SER A 4 -10.03 -35.60 -66.59
CA SER A 4 -11.19 -34.79 -66.14
C SER A 4 -12.26 -35.51 -65.30
N ILE A 5 -12.54 -34.97 -64.10
CA ILE A 5 -13.88 -34.64 -63.51
C ILE A 5 -13.85 -34.77 -61.97
N ARG A 6 -13.61 -33.62 -61.33
CA ARG A 6 -14.37 -32.89 -60.29
C ARG A 6 -15.53 -33.56 -59.47
N PRO A 7 -15.95 -32.91 -58.36
CA PRO A 7 -16.16 -33.45 -57.00
C PRO A 7 -17.64 -33.64 -56.63
N ILE A 8 -17.97 -34.06 -55.40
CA ILE A 8 -19.29 -33.85 -54.77
C ILE A 8 -19.13 -33.85 -53.23
N GLY A 9 -19.74 -32.88 -52.56
CA GLY A 9 -20.00 -32.90 -51.12
C GLY A 9 -21.48 -33.21 -50.82
N SER A 10 -21.78 -33.52 -49.55
CA SER A 10 -23.08 -33.39 -48.83
C SER A 10 -23.02 -34.30 -47.60
N ALA A 11 -23.15 -33.82 -46.36
CA ALA A 11 -24.33 -33.28 -45.67
C ALA A 11 -25.22 -34.37 -45.02
N ALA A 12 -25.71 -34.03 -43.82
CA ALA A 12 -26.70 -34.70 -42.95
C ALA A 12 -26.17 -35.87 -42.06
N ALA A 13 -25.96 -35.67 -40.76
CA ALA A 13 -26.93 -35.51 -39.65
C ALA A 13 -27.61 -36.83 -39.26
N ILE A 14 -27.44 -37.24 -37.99
CA ILE A 14 -28.48 -37.81 -37.11
C ILE A 14 -27.96 -37.75 -35.66
N ALA A 15 -28.77 -37.15 -34.80
CA ALA A 15 -28.61 -37.05 -33.37
C ALA A 15 -29.15 -38.29 -32.67
N PHE A 16 -28.52 -38.70 -31.55
CA PHE A 16 -29.22 -39.33 -30.44
C PHE A 16 -28.56 -38.93 -29.12
N ALA A 17 -29.38 -38.34 -28.26
CA ALA A 17 -29.07 -37.94 -26.89
C ALA A 17 -29.26 -39.13 -25.94
N PHE A 18 -28.41 -39.26 -24.90
CA PHE A 18 -28.82 -39.21 -23.47
C PHE A 18 -27.64 -39.50 -22.51
N CYS A 19 -27.34 -38.49 -21.69
CA CYS A 19 -27.12 -38.51 -20.23
C CYS A 19 -26.30 -39.63 -19.54
N CYS A 20 -25.12 -39.26 -19.00
CA CYS A 20 -24.68 -39.49 -17.60
C CYS A 20 -23.32 -38.80 -17.41
N LEU A 21 -23.27 -37.61 -16.79
CA LEU A 21 -22.87 -37.36 -15.40
C LEU A 21 -21.47 -37.88 -14.98
N MET A 22 -20.71 -36.96 -14.37
CA MET A 22 -19.51 -37.12 -13.56
C MET A 22 -18.14 -37.27 -14.24
N MET A 23 -17.40 -36.15 -14.36
CA MET A 23 -16.21 -35.84 -13.53
C MET A 23 -15.39 -34.71 -14.19
N CYS A 24 -15.77 -33.46 -13.95
CA CYS A 24 -14.83 -32.35 -14.02
C CYS A 24 -13.98 -32.36 -12.75
N ARG A 25 -12.72 -32.78 -12.87
CA ARG A 25 -11.68 -32.59 -11.85
C ARG A 25 -11.33 -31.10 -11.84
N ALA A 26 -11.94 -30.33 -10.94
CA ALA A 26 -11.51 -28.99 -10.59
C ALA A 26 -10.37 -29.11 -9.56
N SER A 27 -9.19 -28.58 -9.90
CA SER A 27 -8.11 -28.34 -8.93
C SER A 27 -8.57 -27.31 -7.89
N PRO A 28 -8.41 -27.55 -6.57
CA PRO A 28 -8.59 -26.52 -5.56
C PRO A 28 -7.25 -25.80 -5.39
N GLY A 29 -7.14 -24.59 -5.92
CA GLY A 29 -5.90 -23.80 -5.84
C GLY A 29 -6.14 -22.32 -6.13
N ALA A 30 -7.32 -21.81 -5.74
CA ALA A 30 -7.58 -20.38 -5.69
C ALA A 30 -7.72 -20.02 -4.22
N SER A 31 -6.68 -19.41 -3.66
CA SER A 31 -6.81 -18.68 -2.40
C SER A 31 -7.91 -17.64 -2.60
N PRO A 32 -8.94 -17.59 -1.75
CA PRO A 32 -9.99 -16.60 -1.90
C PRO A 32 -9.40 -15.18 -1.79
N PRO A 33 -10.00 -14.18 -2.46
CA PRO A 33 -9.67 -12.78 -2.19
C PRO A 33 -9.87 -12.55 -0.69
N PHE A 34 -8.99 -11.74 -0.10
CA PHE A 34 -8.99 -11.40 1.32
C PHE A 34 -10.29 -10.66 1.69
N GLU A 35 -11.39 -11.41 1.82
CA GLU A 35 -12.54 -10.99 2.60
C GLU A 35 -12.01 -10.86 4.01
N LEU A 36 -11.89 -9.62 4.49
CA LEU A 36 -12.05 -9.35 5.91
C LEU A 36 -13.43 -9.91 6.28
N GLN A 37 -13.47 -11.21 6.59
CA GLN A 37 -14.58 -11.80 7.32
C GLN A 37 -14.78 -10.88 8.51
N ALA A 38 -15.93 -10.23 8.55
CA ALA A 38 -16.41 -9.58 9.75
C ALA A 38 -16.47 -10.68 10.81
N ARG A 39 -15.37 -10.87 11.54
CA ARG A 39 -15.32 -11.72 12.73
C ARG A 39 -16.50 -11.24 13.55
N SER A 40 -17.52 -12.10 13.69
CA SER A 40 -18.65 -11.82 14.56
C SER A 40 -18.09 -11.33 15.89
N ALA A 41 -18.50 -10.15 16.34
CA ALA A 41 -17.88 -9.42 17.44
C ALA A 41 -17.51 -10.37 18.58
N ALA A 42 -16.21 -10.42 18.91
CA ALA A 42 -15.72 -11.31 19.95
C ALA A 42 -16.46 -10.98 21.27
N THR A 43 -16.82 -12.00 22.05
CA THR A 43 -17.46 -11.74 23.33
C THR A 43 -16.38 -11.49 24.38
N VAL A 44 -16.38 -10.31 24.98
CA VAL A 44 -15.48 -10.00 26.10
C VAL A 44 -16.23 -10.19 27.42
N ARG A 45 -15.62 -10.92 28.35
CA ARG A 45 -16.06 -11.07 29.73
C ARG A 45 -15.02 -10.45 30.64
N LEU A 46 -15.44 -9.48 31.45
CA LEU A 46 -14.57 -8.85 32.44
C LEU A 46 -14.80 -9.51 33.80
N GLU A 47 -13.75 -10.05 34.39
CA GLU A 47 -13.73 -10.45 35.79
C GLU A 47 -12.90 -9.42 36.57
N VAL A 48 -13.51 -8.77 37.54
CA VAL A 48 -12.80 -7.85 38.43
C VAL A 48 -12.64 -8.54 39.78
N VAL A 49 -11.39 -8.69 40.22
CA VAL A 49 -11.02 -9.36 41.45
C VAL A 49 -10.43 -8.36 42.44
N GLY A 50 -10.67 -8.55 43.74
CA GLY A 50 -10.20 -7.62 44.78
C GLY A 50 -9.98 -8.31 46.12
N ASP A 51 -9.35 -7.60 47.05
CA ASP A 51 -8.93 -8.15 48.36
C ASP A 51 -10.14 -8.66 49.17
N PRO A 52 -10.11 -9.92 49.65
CA PRO A 52 -11.12 -10.51 50.52
C PRO A 52 -11.27 -9.84 51.91
N GLN A 53 -10.47 -8.84 52.27
CA GLN A 53 -10.64 -8.08 53.52
C GLN A 53 -11.38 -6.73 53.36
N GLY A 54 -11.73 -6.30 52.13
CA GLY A 54 -12.35 -4.99 51.83
C GLY A 54 -13.68 -5.06 51.04
N VAL A 55 -14.41 -6.16 51.16
CA VAL A 55 -15.18 -6.81 50.06
C VAL A 55 -16.56 -6.25 49.72
N GLY A 56 -17.17 -5.37 50.52
CA GLY A 56 -18.56 -4.95 50.26
C GLY A 56 -18.67 -3.70 49.40
N GLN A 57 -18.16 -2.60 49.94
CA GLN A 57 -18.41 -1.26 49.42
C GLN A 57 -17.65 -0.99 48.11
N THR A 58 -16.41 -1.47 48.01
CA THR A 58 -15.56 -1.30 46.82
C THR A 58 -16.14 -2.03 45.59
N PHE A 59 -16.61 -3.27 45.75
CA PHE A 59 -17.25 -4.00 44.65
C PHE A 59 -18.58 -3.37 44.24
N HIS A 60 -19.38 -2.87 45.18
CA HIS A 60 -20.60 -2.16 44.86
C HIS A 60 -20.35 -0.89 44.03
N GLN A 61 -19.38 -0.07 44.46
CA GLN A 61 -19.01 1.16 43.75
C GLN A 61 -18.45 0.91 42.34
N TRP A 62 -17.66 -0.16 42.17
CA TRP A 62 -17.19 -0.58 40.85
C TRP A 62 -18.32 -1.15 39.99
N GLY A 63 -19.20 -1.98 40.56
CA GLY A 63 -20.39 -2.48 39.86
C GLY A 63 -21.24 -1.36 39.29
N GLU A 64 -21.56 -0.34 40.10
CA GLU A 64 -22.31 0.84 39.66
C GLU A 64 -21.59 1.65 38.57
N ALA A 65 -20.26 1.78 38.66
CA ALA A 65 -19.49 2.54 37.68
C ALA A 65 -19.42 1.81 36.33
N LEU A 66 -19.24 0.49 36.35
CA LEU A 66 -19.18 -0.36 35.15
C LEU A 66 -20.55 -0.49 34.48
N ASP A 67 -21.63 -0.61 35.27
CA ASP A 67 -23.00 -0.64 34.76
C ASP A 67 -23.40 0.70 34.13
N ARG A 68 -23.09 1.83 34.80
CA ARG A 68 -23.27 3.17 34.22
C ARG A 68 -22.48 3.39 32.93
N ALA A 69 -21.30 2.78 32.81
CA ALA A 69 -20.51 2.80 31.58
C ALA A 69 -21.04 1.83 30.51
N GLY A 70 -22.08 1.04 30.80
CA GLY A 70 -22.72 0.12 29.87
C GLY A 70 -21.97 -1.20 29.66
N ILE A 71 -21.13 -1.62 30.61
CA ILE A 71 -20.39 -2.88 30.56
C ILE A 71 -21.25 -4.00 31.17
N ARG A 72 -21.79 -4.88 30.33
CA ARG A 72 -22.82 -5.87 30.73
C ARG A 72 -22.29 -7.24 31.18
N ASN A 73 -21.11 -7.65 30.71
CA ASN A 73 -20.53 -8.98 30.99
C ASN A 73 -19.46 -8.90 32.08
N VAL A 74 -19.83 -8.39 33.27
CA VAL A 74 -18.91 -8.21 34.40
C VAL A 74 -19.21 -9.23 35.50
N ARG A 75 -18.17 -9.84 36.04
CA ARG A 75 -18.24 -10.63 37.28
C ARG A 75 -17.29 -10.03 38.32
N LEU A 76 -17.81 -9.67 39.48
CA LEU A 76 -17.01 -9.23 40.63
C LEU A 76 -16.83 -10.42 41.57
N ARG A 77 -15.59 -10.69 42.00
CA ARG A 77 -15.31 -11.77 42.98
C ARG A 77 -14.07 -11.45 43.82
N ALA A 78 -13.89 -12.17 44.93
CA ALA A 78 -12.63 -12.10 45.67
C ALA A 78 -11.46 -12.64 44.83
N ALA A 79 -10.29 -12.02 44.97
CA ALA A 79 -9.06 -12.49 44.35
C ALA A 79 -8.61 -13.81 44.97
N GLU A 80 -8.15 -14.74 44.13
CA GLU A 80 -7.42 -15.92 44.57
C GLU A 80 -5.96 -15.55 44.86
N ASP A 81 -5.28 -16.32 45.73
CA ASP A 81 -3.92 -16.00 46.16
C ASP A 81 -2.97 -15.87 44.95
N GLY A 82 -2.34 -14.69 44.83
CA GLY A 82 -1.38 -14.39 43.76
C GLY A 82 -1.99 -14.17 42.38
N GLU A 83 -3.31 -13.97 42.29
CA GLU A 83 -4.00 -13.72 41.02
C GLU A 83 -3.51 -12.44 40.33
N ARG A 84 -3.27 -12.54 39.01
CA ARG A 84 -2.67 -11.47 38.20
C ARG A 84 -3.63 -11.04 37.08
N PRO A 85 -3.51 -9.78 36.59
CA PRO A 85 -4.26 -9.37 35.42
C PRO A 85 -3.86 -10.20 34.20
N THR A 86 -4.81 -10.85 33.54
CA THR A 86 -4.59 -11.70 32.36
C THR A 86 -5.70 -11.56 31.31
N ILE A 87 -5.38 -11.86 30.04
CA ILE A 87 -6.38 -12.04 28.98
C ILE A 87 -6.29 -13.50 28.53
N GLU A 88 -7.36 -14.25 28.75
CA GLU A 88 -7.49 -15.63 28.27
C GLU A 88 -8.39 -15.65 27.04
N LYS A 89 -7.95 -16.34 25.99
CA LYS A 89 -8.72 -16.52 24.76
C LYS A 89 -9.26 -17.94 24.70
N THR A 90 -10.57 -18.07 24.65
CA THR A 90 -11.25 -19.36 24.42
C THR A 90 -12.02 -19.29 23.12
N LEU A 91 -11.90 -20.30 22.27
CA LEU A 91 -12.70 -20.41 21.06
C LEU A 91 -13.96 -21.21 21.38
N VAL A 92 -15.14 -20.64 21.10
CA VAL A 92 -16.42 -21.36 21.14
C VAL A 92 -16.94 -21.42 19.71
N GLY A 93 -16.78 -22.59 19.07
CA GLY A 93 -16.89 -22.70 17.62
C GLY A 93 -15.82 -21.84 16.94
N ASP A 94 -16.23 -20.97 16.02
CA ASP A 94 -15.35 -20.02 15.31
C ASP A 94 -15.34 -18.62 15.95
N ARG A 95 -15.90 -18.48 17.16
CA ARG A 95 -16.01 -17.19 17.86
C ARG A 95 -15.01 -17.10 19.02
N PRO A 96 -14.10 -16.10 19.03
CA PRO A 96 -13.26 -15.86 20.19
C PRO A 96 -14.08 -15.26 21.34
N ILE A 97 -13.91 -15.83 22.53
CA ILE A 97 -14.33 -15.29 23.81
C ILE A 97 -13.06 -14.87 24.55
N TYR A 98 -12.95 -13.59 24.88
CA TYR A 98 -11.86 -13.05 25.68
C TYR A 98 -12.32 -12.90 27.13
N ARG A 99 -11.70 -13.65 28.04
CA ARG A 99 -11.86 -13.48 29.49
C ARG A 99 -10.74 -12.58 29.98
N VAL A 100 -11.09 -11.39 30.45
CA VAL A 100 -10.15 -10.41 31.00
C VAL A 100 -10.27 -10.45 32.52
N VAL A 101 -9.16 -10.74 33.21
CA VAL A 101 -9.07 -10.60 34.66
C VAL A 101 -8.44 -9.26 34.98
N GLY A 102 -9.16 -8.41 35.72
CA GLY A 102 -8.68 -7.14 36.26
C GLY A 102 -8.56 -7.21 37.78
N VAL A 103 -7.48 -6.70 38.34
CA VAL A 103 -7.22 -6.72 39.78
C VAL A 103 -7.42 -5.33 40.38
N ILE A 104 -8.25 -5.22 41.41
CA ILE A 104 -8.40 -4.01 42.23
C ILE A 104 -7.17 -3.91 43.12
N VAL A 105 -6.33 -2.90 42.89
CA VAL A 105 -5.09 -2.69 43.67
C VAL A 105 -5.27 -1.60 44.73
N SER A 106 -6.30 -0.75 44.56
CA SER A 106 -6.75 0.20 45.58
C SER A 106 -8.25 0.43 45.43
N HIS A 107 -8.89 1.05 46.42
CA HIS A 107 -10.34 1.31 46.45
C HIS A 107 -10.91 1.95 45.17
N ASP A 108 -10.09 2.67 44.39
CA ASP A 108 -10.54 3.40 43.20
C ASP A 108 -9.85 2.97 41.89
N GLU A 109 -8.97 1.94 41.91
CA GLU A 109 -8.19 1.54 40.73
C GLU A 109 -8.28 0.05 40.42
N VAL A 110 -8.54 -0.26 39.15
CA VAL A 110 -8.44 -1.60 38.55
C VAL A 110 -7.26 -1.63 37.58
N ILE A 111 -6.41 -2.64 37.73
CA ILE A 111 -5.36 -2.98 36.77
C ILE A 111 -5.85 -4.10 35.87
N VAL A 112 -5.82 -3.88 34.57
CA VAL A 112 -6.01 -4.91 33.53
C VAL A 112 -4.68 -5.11 32.78
N PRO A 113 -4.53 -6.16 31.96
CA PRO A 113 -3.29 -6.38 31.20
C PRO A 113 -2.87 -5.15 30.39
N GLY A 114 -1.67 -4.64 30.69
CA GLY A 114 -1.07 -3.48 30.01
C GLY A 114 -1.66 -2.11 30.35
N ARG A 115 -2.69 -2.00 31.21
CA ARG A 115 -3.33 -0.71 31.56
C ARG A 115 -3.91 -0.66 32.97
N ARG A 116 -4.08 0.57 33.46
CA ARG A 116 -4.73 0.88 34.75
C ARG A 116 -5.86 1.85 34.50
N PHE A 117 -6.99 1.66 35.18
CA PHE A 117 -8.15 2.52 35.07
C PHE A 117 -8.63 2.92 36.46
N LYS A 118 -8.91 4.20 36.63
CA LYS A 118 -9.67 4.69 37.79
C LYS A 118 -11.16 4.45 37.58
N ARG A 119 -11.93 4.40 38.66
CA ARG A 119 -13.39 4.25 38.58
C ARG A 119 -14.07 5.38 37.78
N SER A 120 -13.54 6.61 37.88
CA SER A 120 -13.99 7.74 37.05
C SER A 120 -13.74 7.55 35.54
N GLN A 121 -12.85 6.62 35.17
CA GLN A 121 -12.49 6.29 33.78
C GLN A 121 -13.20 5.03 33.27
N ALA A 122 -14.32 4.62 33.88
CA ALA A 122 -15.07 3.44 33.46
C ALA A 122 -15.48 3.48 31.97
N ALA A 123 -15.72 4.66 31.41
CA ALA A 123 -15.98 4.83 29.97
C ALA A 123 -14.75 4.49 29.09
N GLU A 124 -13.53 4.84 29.54
CA GLU A 124 -12.28 4.48 28.84
C GLU A 124 -12.02 2.97 28.93
N LEU A 125 -12.33 2.35 30.06
CA LEU A 125 -12.28 0.89 30.22
C LEU A 125 -13.28 0.21 29.27
N LYS A 126 -14.50 0.74 29.13
CA LYS A 126 -15.48 0.24 28.16
C LYS A 126 -14.96 0.32 26.73
N ALA A 127 -14.39 1.47 26.33
CA ALA A 127 -13.78 1.64 25.01
C ALA A 127 -12.63 0.66 24.78
N TRP A 128 -11.82 0.38 25.81
CA TRP A 128 -10.75 -0.62 25.75
C TRP A 128 -11.28 -2.06 25.60
N LEU A 129 -12.38 -2.41 26.28
CA LEU A 129 -13.04 -3.73 26.12
C LEU A 129 -13.69 -3.88 24.74
N ASP A 130 -14.34 -2.84 24.22
CA ASP A 130 -14.89 -2.83 22.86
C ASP A 130 -13.77 -2.98 21.81
N ASP A 131 -12.63 -2.34 22.07
CA ASP A 131 -11.44 -2.44 21.24
C ASP A 131 -10.83 -3.85 21.25
N LEU A 132 -10.78 -4.48 22.43
CA LEU A 132 -10.38 -5.88 22.59
C LEU A 132 -11.35 -6.82 21.86
N ALA A 133 -12.67 -6.55 21.93
CA ALA A 133 -13.69 -7.32 21.23
C ALA A 133 -13.55 -7.22 19.70
N ALA A 134 -13.20 -6.04 19.19
CA ALA A 134 -13.08 -5.78 17.77
C ALA A 134 -11.75 -6.25 17.17
N ARG A 135 -10.64 -6.04 17.87
CA ARG A 135 -9.28 -6.21 17.33
C ARG A 135 -8.44 -7.29 18.02
N GLY A 136 -8.93 -7.91 19.08
CA GLY A 136 -8.18 -8.88 19.89
C GLY A 136 -7.09 -8.23 20.76
N PRO A 137 -6.32 -9.01 21.54
CA PRO A 137 -5.30 -8.50 22.46
C PRO A 137 -4.22 -7.72 21.72
N ALA A 138 -3.74 -6.62 22.31
CA ALA A 138 -2.73 -5.78 21.65
C ALA A 138 -1.46 -6.55 21.24
N GLU A 139 -1.08 -7.56 22.02
CA GLU A 139 0.08 -8.42 21.78
C GLU A 139 -0.12 -9.39 20.59
N GLU A 140 -1.37 -9.72 20.26
CA GLU A 140 -1.73 -10.55 19.10
C GLU A 140 -1.98 -9.72 17.83
N ARG A 141 -2.03 -8.37 17.94
CA ARG A 141 -2.28 -7.51 16.79
C ARG A 141 -1.02 -7.40 15.95
N GLU A 142 -1.22 -7.42 14.63
CA GLU A 142 -0.16 -7.10 13.69
C GLU A 142 0.32 -5.66 13.95
N PRO A 143 1.64 -5.43 14.08
CA PRO A 143 2.17 -4.10 14.31
C PRO A 143 1.81 -3.17 13.14
N ILE A 144 1.52 -1.92 13.46
CA ILE A 144 1.30 -0.87 12.47
C ILE A 144 2.67 -0.40 11.97
N GLY A 145 2.89 -0.48 10.66
CA GLY A 145 4.09 -0.06 9.97
C GLY A 145 3.87 1.21 9.15
N ALA A 146 4.49 1.23 7.97
CA ALA A 146 4.47 2.36 7.05
C ALA A 146 3.03 2.80 6.71
N PHE A 147 2.84 4.10 6.57
CA PHE A 147 1.57 4.76 6.24
C PHE A 147 0.44 4.54 7.25
N GLY A 148 0.76 4.04 8.45
CA GLY A 148 -0.25 3.68 9.45
C GLY A 148 -1.04 2.42 9.11
N LEU A 149 -0.48 1.55 8.26
CA LEU A 149 -1.07 0.27 7.85
C LEU A 149 -0.42 -0.90 8.57
N THR A 150 -1.15 -2.01 8.72
CA THR A 150 -0.52 -3.29 9.08
C THR A 150 0.29 -3.85 7.90
N GLY A 151 1.19 -4.80 8.16
CA GLY A 151 1.98 -5.46 7.10
C GLY A 151 1.10 -6.10 6.02
N ALA A 152 0.06 -6.83 6.41
CA ALA A 152 -0.90 -7.42 5.48
C ALA A 152 -1.66 -6.37 4.64
N GLN A 153 -2.06 -5.25 5.26
CA GLN A 153 -2.73 -4.16 4.55
C GLN A 153 -1.81 -3.47 3.55
N PHE A 154 -0.55 -3.23 3.93
CA PHE A 154 0.46 -2.69 3.04
C PHE A 154 0.72 -3.62 1.86
N ALA A 155 0.91 -4.92 2.12
CA ALA A 155 1.13 -5.92 1.07
C ALA A 155 -0.03 -5.97 0.07
N ALA A 156 -1.28 -5.95 0.55
CA ALA A 156 -2.45 -5.95 -0.32
C ALA A 156 -2.51 -4.73 -1.26
N LEU A 157 -2.20 -3.54 -0.75
CA LEU A 157 -2.13 -2.32 -1.57
C LEU A 157 -0.94 -2.32 -2.52
N HIS A 158 0.22 -2.80 -2.06
CA HIS A 158 1.42 -2.92 -2.87
C HIS A 158 1.18 -3.86 -4.07
N ASP A 159 0.57 -5.03 -3.83
CA ASP A 159 0.23 -6.00 -4.87
C ASP A 159 -0.81 -5.45 -5.86
N ASP A 160 -1.79 -4.69 -5.37
CA ASP A 160 -2.76 -4.01 -6.23
C ASP A 160 -2.10 -2.93 -7.10
N ALA A 161 -1.17 -2.17 -6.52
CA ALA A 161 -0.40 -1.13 -7.19
C ALA A 161 0.63 -1.69 -8.19
N ALA A 162 1.08 -2.93 -8.04
CA ALA A 162 2.05 -3.59 -8.92
C ALA A 162 1.55 -3.86 -10.35
N GLN A 163 0.23 -3.78 -10.56
CA GLN A 163 -0.39 -3.93 -11.87
C GLN A 163 0.20 -2.93 -12.88
N GLN A 164 0.57 -3.43 -14.05
CA GLN A 164 1.10 -2.59 -15.12
C GLN A 164 0.02 -1.66 -15.69
N VAL A 165 0.37 -0.39 -15.95
CA VAL A 165 -0.52 0.62 -16.56
C VAL A 165 -1.09 0.10 -17.89
N GLY A 166 -0.24 -0.38 -18.79
CA GLY A 166 -0.64 -1.16 -19.97
C GLY A 166 -1.40 -0.39 -21.06
N PHE A 167 -1.41 0.94 -21.02
CA PHE A 167 -1.94 1.80 -22.08
C PHE A 167 -1.03 3.01 -22.28
N ALA A 168 -0.98 3.54 -23.50
CA ALA A 168 -0.15 4.70 -23.81
C ALA A 168 -0.62 5.94 -23.03
N THR A 169 0.30 6.57 -22.30
CA THR A 169 -0.01 7.73 -21.45
C THR A 169 0.43 9.06 -22.05
N ALA A 170 1.35 9.04 -23.01
CA ALA A 170 1.85 10.27 -23.62
C ALA A 170 0.72 11.04 -24.32
N LYS A 171 0.71 12.37 -24.17
CA LYS A 171 -0.27 13.34 -24.71
C LYS A 171 -1.67 13.26 -24.09
N LEU A 172 -1.95 12.29 -23.20
CA LEU A 172 -3.17 12.31 -22.41
C LEU A 172 -3.07 13.38 -21.31
N ASN A 173 -4.21 13.91 -20.87
CA ASN A 173 -4.21 14.78 -19.70
C ASN A 173 -3.97 13.94 -18.42
N ARG A 174 -3.40 14.55 -17.38
CA ARG A 174 -3.10 13.83 -16.14
C ARG A 174 -4.33 13.24 -15.46
N LYS A 175 -5.47 13.94 -15.49
CA LYS A 175 -6.74 13.45 -14.95
C LYS A 175 -7.18 12.14 -15.60
N GLU A 176 -7.14 12.05 -16.92
CA GLU A 176 -7.53 10.90 -17.73
C GLU A 176 -6.62 9.71 -17.43
N VAL A 177 -5.31 9.95 -17.31
CA VAL A 177 -4.35 8.91 -16.88
C VAL A 177 -4.71 8.40 -15.49
N VAL A 178 -4.94 9.29 -14.53
CA VAL A 178 -5.33 8.93 -13.15
C VAL A 178 -6.63 8.12 -13.12
N GLU A 179 -7.66 8.56 -13.84
CA GLU A 179 -8.97 7.88 -13.91
C GLU A 179 -8.86 6.49 -14.55
N ARG A 180 -8.10 6.35 -15.63
CA ARG A 180 -7.88 5.04 -16.28
C ARG A 180 -7.08 4.08 -15.42
N ILE A 181 -6.07 4.56 -14.70
CA ILE A 181 -5.35 3.71 -13.75
C ILE A 181 -6.28 3.31 -12.59
N ALA A 182 -7.05 4.26 -12.04
CA ALA A 182 -7.97 4.01 -10.94
C ALA A 182 -9.03 2.93 -11.26
N GLN A 183 -9.51 2.87 -12.51
CA GLN A 183 -10.45 1.84 -12.96
C GLN A 183 -9.89 0.41 -12.93
N ARG A 184 -8.56 0.25 -12.88
CA ARG A 184 -7.87 -1.05 -12.86
C ARG A 184 -7.47 -1.49 -11.45
N LEU A 185 -7.46 -0.56 -10.49
CA LEU A 185 -7.15 -0.85 -9.11
C LEU A 185 -8.31 -1.58 -8.43
N LYS A 186 -7.97 -2.56 -7.59
CA LYS A 186 -8.93 -3.25 -6.72
C LYS A 186 -9.36 -2.34 -5.57
N HIS A 187 -8.46 -1.52 -5.07
CA HIS A 187 -8.72 -0.56 -4.01
C HIS A 187 -9.12 0.81 -4.59
N PRO A 188 -10.20 1.43 -4.10
CA PRO A 188 -10.71 2.66 -4.68
C PRO A 188 -9.72 3.82 -4.51
N LEU A 189 -9.58 4.64 -5.54
CA LEU A 189 -8.88 5.92 -5.50
C LEU A 189 -9.87 7.05 -5.25
N VAL A 190 -9.73 7.72 -4.12
CA VAL A 190 -10.52 8.89 -3.78
C VAL A 190 -9.81 10.13 -4.30
N LEU A 191 -10.45 10.81 -5.25
CA LEU A 191 -9.99 12.05 -5.85
C LEU A 191 -10.98 13.18 -5.54
N ASP A 192 -10.51 14.22 -4.87
CA ASP A 192 -11.32 15.40 -4.60
C ASP A 192 -11.64 16.15 -5.93
N PRO A 193 -12.88 16.62 -6.15
CA PRO A 193 -13.25 17.32 -7.38
C PRO A 193 -12.38 18.52 -7.73
N ALA A 194 -11.85 19.26 -6.75
CA ALA A 194 -10.95 20.38 -6.99
C ALA A 194 -9.59 19.89 -7.52
N VAL A 195 -9.08 18.78 -6.99
CA VAL A 195 -7.85 18.13 -7.47
C VAL A 195 -8.06 17.61 -8.90
N ALA A 196 -9.20 16.97 -9.16
CA ALA A 196 -9.53 16.48 -10.50
C ALA A 196 -9.52 17.59 -11.57
N ARG A 197 -9.97 18.80 -11.22
CA ARG A 197 -9.90 19.96 -12.13
C ARG A 197 -8.47 20.40 -12.40
N ALA A 198 -7.64 20.52 -11.35
CA ALA A 198 -6.23 20.90 -11.49
C ALA A 198 -5.43 19.90 -12.37
N LEU A 199 -5.76 18.61 -12.29
CA LEU A 199 -5.12 17.58 -13.12
C LEU A 199 -5.54 17.61 -14.61
N ALA A 200 -6.62 18.30 -14.97
CA ALA A 200 -7.13 18.33 -16.34
C ALA A 200 -6.37 19.33 -17.25
N GLU A 201 -5.62 20.26 -16.66
CA GLU A 201 -5.00 21.38 -17.38
C GLU A 201 -3.69 21.00 -18.09
N GLU A 202 -2.98 19.99 -17.58
CA GLU A 202 -1.67 19.61 -18.09
C GLU A 202 -1.67 18.23 -18.76
N GLN A 203 -0.98 18.14 -19.89
CA GLN A 203 -0.69 16.89 -20.58
C GLN A 203 0.58 16.24 -20.06
N LEU A 204 0.58 14.91 -20.09
CA LEU A 204 1.76 14.11 -19.81
C LEU A 204 2.62 13.97 -21.07
N ASN A 205 3.93 14.15 -20.96
CA ASN A 205 4.84 13.95 -22.10
C ASN A 205 5.46 12.55 -22.08
N GLU A 206 5.48 11.92 -20.92
CA GLU A 206 6.11 10.64 -20.64
C GLU A 206 5.18 9.46 -20.92
N GLU A 207 5.80 8.35 -21.30
CA GLU A 207 5.14 7.07 -21.45
C GLU A 207 5.33 6.21 -20.19
N LEU A 208 4.23 5.85 -19.54
CA LEU A 208 4.18 5.11 -18.28
C LEU A 208 3.58 3.71 -18.46
N GLN A 209 3.21 3.31 -19.69
CA GLN A 209 2.54 2.02 -19.96
C GLN A 209 3.28 0.79 -19.41
N THR A 210 4.60 0.87 -19.24
CA THR A 210 5.46 -0.23 -18.76
C THR A 210 5.64 -0.24 -17.25
N LEU A 211 5.24 0.83 -16.56
CA LEU A 211 5.36 0.96 -15.11
C LEU A 211 4.13 0.38 -14.40
N SER A 212 4.30 0.11 -13.12
CA SER A 212 3.22 -0.23 -12.21
C SER A 212 2.34 1.00 -11.91
N ALA A 213 1.09 0.72 -11.58
CA ALA A 213 0.05 1.71 -11.31
C ALA A 213 0.41 2.63 -10.14
N GLY A 214 0.98 2.09 -9.05
CA GLY A 214 1.37 2.89 -7.87
C GLY A 214 2.42 3.95 -8.20
N THR A 215 3.52 3.51 -8.80
CA THR A 215 4.61 4.38 -9.25
C THR A 215 4.14 5.39 -10.30
N ALA A 216 3.31 4.97 -11.26
CA ALA A 216 2.76 5.87 -12.27
C ALA A 216 1.82 6.93 -11.66
N LEU A 217 0.92 6.56 -10.74
CA LEU A 217 0.06 7.51 -10.03
C LEU A 217 0.89 8.48 -9.19
N ALA A 218 1.86 7.97 -8.42
CA ALA A 218 2.75 8.82 -7.63
C ALA A 218 3.50 9.83 -8.52
N TYR A 219 3.93 9.41 -9.72
CA TYR A 219 4.60 10.28 -10.69
C TYR A 219 3.67 11.37 -11.23
N VAL A 220 2.51 10.98 -11.76
CA VAL A 220 1.55 11.89 -12.41
C VAL A 220 1.04 12.95 -11.44
N LEU A 221 0.82 12.60 -10.18
CA LEU A 221 0.32 13.51 -9.16
C LEU A 221 1.37 14.51 -8.67
N ARG A 222 2.66 14.20 -8.83
CA ARG A 222 3.76 14.96 -8.21
C ARG A 222 4.00 16.32 -8.83
N ALA A 223 3.96 16.43 -10.16
CA ALA A 223 4.17 17.69 -10.89
C ALA A 223 3.21 18.82 -10.45
N PRO A 224 1.89 18.58 -10.34
CA PRO A 224 0.94 19.58 -9.82
C PRO A 224 0.95 19.75 -8.29
N GLY A 225 1.90 19.13 -7.57
CA GLY A 225 2.05 19.29 -6.12
C GLY A 225 1.12 18.41 -5.28
N TYR A 226 0.61 17.31 -5.83
CA TYR A 226 -0.18 16.32 -5.10
C TYR A 226 0.63 15.05 -4.82
N CYS A 227 0.14 14.24 -3.90
CA CYS A 227 0.75 12.98 -3.49
C CYS A 227 -0.30 11.89 -3.35
N LEU A 228 0.09 10.67 -3.69
CA LEU A 228 -0.68 9.47 -3.42
C LEU A 228 -0.41 9.00 -1.99
N ARG A 229 -1.46 8.67 -1.24
CA ARG A 229 -1.35 8.15 0.12
C ARG A 229 -2.34 7.01 0.32
N PRO A 230 -1.90 5.84 0.80
CA PRO A 230 -2.83 4.80 1.21
C PRO A 230 -3.43 5.12 2.57
N GLN A 231 -4.68 4.72 2.80
CA GLN A 231 -5.35 4.91 4.08
C GLN A 231 -6.44 3.86 4.30
N VAL A 232 -6.79 3.66 5.57
CA VAL A 232 -8.00 2.92 5.96
C VAL A 232 -9.09 3.93 6.31
N ALA A 233 -10.18 3.94 5.54
CA ALA A 233 -11.35 4.78 5.82
C ALA A 233 -12.61 3.92 5.84
N GLY A 234 -13.46 4.10 6.86
CA GLY A 234 -14.67 3.27 7.02
C GLY A 234 -14.38 1.77 7.11
N GLY A 235 -13.19 1.39 7.59
CA GLY A 235 -12.74 0.00 7.67
C GLY A 235 -12.28 -0.63 6.35
N ARG A 236 -12.15 0.16 5.27
CA ARG A 236 -11.70 -0.32 3.95
C ARG A 236 -10.39 0.35 3.54
N LEU A 237 -9.51 -0.43 2.91
CA LEU A 237 -8.30 0.09 2.26
C LEU A 237 -8.67 0.89 1.02
N GLN A 238 -8.09 2.08 0.90
CA GLN A 238 -8.29 2.96 -0.23
C GLN A 238 -7.07 3.85 -0.45
N TRP A 239 -6.97 4.39 -1.67
CA TRP A 239 -5.99 5.40 -2.04
C TRP A 239 -6.60 6.79 -1.90
N SER A 240 -5.80 7.76 -1.46
CA SER A 240 -6.18 9.15 -1.32
C SER A 240 -5.19 10.04 -2.05
N VAL A 241 -5.68 11.05 -2.74
CA VAL A 241 -4.85 12.10 -3.32
C VAL A 241 -4.92 13.33 -2.42
N VAL A 242 -3.75 13.77 -1.94
CA VAL A 242 -3.64 14.89 -1.00
C VAL A 242 -2.58 15.89 -1.46
N PRO A 243 -2.70 17.18 -1.12
CA PRO A 243 -1.63 18.15 -1.38
C PRO A 243 -0.32 17.76 -0.69
N ALA A 244 0.81 17.96 -1.36
CA ALA A 244 2.12 17.71 -0.80
C ALA A 244 2.39 18.65 0.39
N ARG A 245 2.85 18.09 1.51
CA ARG A 245 3.24 18.85 2.72
C ARG A 245 4.48 18.24 3.36
N PRO A 246 5.35 19.05 3.99
CA PRO A 246 6.50 18.54 4.74
C PRO A 246 6.07 17.54 5.83
N GLY A 247 6.84 16.47 6.00
CA GLY A 247 6.59 15.44 7.02
C GLY A 247 5.43 14.48 6.73
N LEU A 248 4.76 14.62 5.59
CA LEU A 248 3.74 13.67 5.16
C LEU A 248 4.40 12.41 4.58
N GLU A 249 4.04 11.24 5.10
CA GLU A 249 4.42 9.97 4.51
C GLU A 249 3.56 9.69 3.26
N VAL A 250 4.22 9.60 2.10
CA VAL A 250 3.57 9.51 0.78
C VAL A 250 4.08 8.31 0.01
N TRP A 251 3.21 7.73 -0.84
CA TRP A 251 3.62 6.64 -1.71
C TRP A 251 4.70 7.14 -2.68
N PRO A 252 5.86 6.47 -2.77
CA PRO A 252 6.99 7.00 -3.50
C PRO A 252 6.83 6.82 -5.02
N VAL A 253 7.55 7.65 -5.78
CA VAL A 253 7.77 7.38 -7.21
C VAL A 253 8.86 6.32 -7.32
N GLY A 254 8.45 5.05 -7.27
CA GLY A 254 9.32 3.89 -7.19
C GLY A 254 10.08 3.80 -5.86
N TRP A 255 10.45 2.58 -5.53
CA TRP A 255 11.16 2.22 -4.32
C TRP A 255 12.67 2.30 -4.52
N PRO A 256 13.42 2.70 -3.48
CA PRO A 256 14.88 2.71 -3.54
C PRO A 256 15.41 1.28 -3.66
N VAL A 257 16.35 1.08 -4.57
CA VAL A 257 16.99 -0.21 -4.79
C VAL A 257 18.24 -0.32 -3.91
N LYS A 258 18.36 -1.40 -3.13
CA LYS A 258 19.53 -1.67 -2.28
C LYS A 258 20.80 -1.95 -3.08
N THR A 259 20.68 -2.69 -4.17
CA THR A 259 21.79 -3.14 -5.02
C THR A 259 21.60 -2.67 -6.48
N PRO A 260 21.94 -1.41 -6.80
CA PRO A 260 21.76 -0.87 -8.16
C PRO A 260 22.46 -1.69 -9.26
N ASN A 261 23.61 -2.29 -8.95
CA ASN A 261 24.38 -3.15 -9.85
C ASN A 261 23.63 -4.43 -10.24
N GLN A 262 22.74 -4.93 -9.37
CA GLN A 262 21.92 -6.12 -9.64
C GLN A 262 20.64 -5.74 -10.36
N ALA A 263 20.01 -4.61 -9.99
CA ALA A 263 18.76 -4.19 -10.62
C ALA A 263 18.94 -3.71 -12.06
N LEU A 264 20.03 -2.99 -12.36
CA LEU A 264 20.32 -2.52 -13.72
C LEU A 264 21.81 -2.67 -14.05
N PRO A 265 22.32 -3.89 -14.27
CA PRO A 265 23.76 -4.13 -14.49
C PRO A 265 24.29 -3.39 -15.73
N GLY A 266 23.45 -3.25 -16.77
CA GLY A 266 23.81 -2.57 -18.02
C GLY A 266 24.27 -1.11 -17.85
N ILE A 267 23.85 -0.42 -16.77
CA ILE A 267 24.29 0.96 -16.48
C ILE A 267 25.81 1.04 -16.20
N PHE A 268 26.47 -0.09 -15.92
CA PHE A 268 27.92 -0.16 -15.66
C PHE A 268 28.72 -0.63 -16.88
N GLU A 269 28.06 -0.91 -18.00
CA GLU A 269 28.75 -1.25 -19.24
C GLU A 269 29.49 -0.03 -19.81
N PHE A 270 30.60 -0.32 -20.50
CA PHE A 270 31.42 0.72 -21.11
C PHE A 270 30.84 1.17 -22.45
N LEU A 271 30.86 2.48 -22.67
CA LEU A 271 30.61 3.13 -23.94
C LEU A 271 31.71 4.14 -24.26
N ASN A 272 31.86 4.43 -25.54
CA ASN A 272 32.55 5.64 -25.99
C ASN A 272 31.51 6.75 -26.06
N VAL A 273 31.67 7.79 -25.24
CA VAL A 273 30.79 8.96 -25.24
C VAL A 273 31.50 10.12 -25.92
N ASN A 274 30.78 10.88 -26.72
CA ASN A 274 31.20 12.19 -27.22
C ASN A 274 29.93 13.03 -27.36
N LEU A 275 29.69 13.94 -26.41
CA LEU A 275 28.55 14.84 -26.44
C LEU A 275 29.08 16.26 -26.52
N GLN A 276 28.74 16.97 -27.60
CA GLN A 276 29.16 18.35 -27.82
C GLN A 276 27.92 19.21 -27.96
N ASN A 277 27.70 20.11 -27.00
CA ASN A 277 26.57 21.03 -26.98
C ASN A 277 25.20 20.34 -27.15
N ALA A 278 25.05 19.12 -26.63
CA ALA A 278 23.83 18.34 -26.72
C ALA A 278 22.90 18.67 -25.52
N PRO A 279 21.57 18.72 -25.69
CA PRO A 279 20.65 18.83 -24.56
C PRO A 279 20.80 17.66 -23.57
N ALA A 280 20.73 17.93 -22.25
CA ALA A 280 20.86 16.88 -21.25
C ALA A 280 19.74 15.81 -21.35
N VAL A 281 18.53 16.22 -21.74
CA VAL A 281 17.41 15.30 -22.02
C VAL A 281 17.72 14.31 -23.15
N ASP A 282 18.50 14.69 -24.16
CA ASP A 282 18.84 13.80 -25.28
C ASP A 282 19.84 12.74 -24.84
N ALA A 283 20.81 13.12 -23.99
CA ALA A 283 21.74 12.18 -23.37
C ALA A 283 21.01 11.16 -22.49
N LEU A 284 20.04 11.63 -21.67
CA LEU A 284 19.18 10.76 -20.87
C LEU A 284 18.39 9.79 -21.77
N THR A 285 17.70 10.31 -22.78
CA THR A 285 16.87 9.53 -23.71
C THR A 285 17.70 8.48 -24.46
N ALA A 286 18.88 8.86 -24.96
CA ALA A 286 19.76 7.95 -25.68
C ALA A 286 20.28 6.82 -24.81
N ILE A 287 20.67 7.12 -23.56
CA ILE A 287 21.15 6.10 -22.61
C ILE A 287 20.00 5.19 -22.17
N ALA A 288 18.85 5.76 -21.81
CA ALA A 288 17.66 5.00 -21.43
C ALA A 288 17.19 4.05 -22.54
N GLY A 289 17.19 4.53 -23.80
CA GLY A 289 16.86 3.71 -24.96
C GLY A 289 17.84 2.57 -25.21
N ARG A 290 19.15 2.79 -25.03
CA ARG A 290 20.16 1.71 -25.15
C ARG A 290 20.05 0.66 -24.05
N LEU A 291 19.67 1.09 -22.85
CA LEU A 291 19.44 0.21 -21.70
C LEU A 291 18.05 -0.42 -21.71
N ASN A 292 17.17 0.01 -22.62
CA ASN A 292 15.77 -0.39 -22.69
C ASN A 292 15.03 -0.24 -21.35
N VAL A 293 15.29 0.87 -20.64
CA VAL A 293 14.62 1.20 -19.37
C VAL A 293 13.88 2.52 -19.47
N PRO A 294 12.74 2.69 -18.77
CA PRO A 294 12.08 3.98 -18.67
C PRO A 294 12.99 4.99 -17.97
N ALA A 295 12.92 6.25 -18.39
CA ALA A 295 13.52 7.39 -17.72
C ALA A 295 12.45 8.42 -17.39
N LEU A 296 12.31 8.74 -16.11
CA LEU A 296 11.33 9.68 -15.58
C LEU A 296 12.03 10.89 -14.99
N VAL A 297 11.44 12.06 -15.21
CA VAL A 297 11.97 13.34 -14.73
C VAL A 297 11.03 13.94 -13.69
N ASP A 298 11.57 14.30 -12.53
CA ASP A 298 10.85 15.01 -11.47
C ASP A 298 10.59 16.47 -11.88
N HIS A 299 9.55 16.70 -12.66
CA HIS A 299 9.18 18.04 -13.13
C HIS A 299 8.90 19.02 -11.99
N ASN A 300 8.40 18.53 -10.85
CA ASN A 300 8.20 19.36 -9.67
C ASN A 300 9.54 19.86 -9.12
N ALA A 301 10.53 18.97 -8.96
CA ALA A 301 11.86 19.35 -8.50
C ALA A 301 12.58 20.29 -9.49
N VAL A 302 12.45 20.01 -10.79
CA VAL A 302 13.02 20.84 -11.87
C VAL A 302 12.43 22.25 -11.82
N ALA A 303 11.11 22.38 -11.77
CA ALA A 303 10.41 23.66 -11.71
C ALA A 303 10.73 24.42 -10.42
N ARG A 304 10.67 23.75 -9.27
CA ARG A 304 10.91 24.37 -7.95
C ARG A 304 12.31 24.95 -7.80
N HIS A 305 13.31 24.35 -8.45
CA HIS A 305 14.69 24.82 -8.41
C HIS A 305 15.12 25.62 -9.64
N GLY A 306 14.19 25.92 -10.56
CA GLY A 306 14.48 26.67 -11.79
C GLY A 306 15.54 26.00 -12.66
N LEU A 307 15.56 24.67 -12.70
CA LEU A 307 16.49 23.89 -13.50
C LEU A 307 15.95 23.73 -14.92
N ASP A 308 16.86 23.55 -15.89
CA ASP A 308 16.50 23.27 -17.28
C ASP A 308 17.14 21.96 -17.73
N ILE A 309 16.30 20.96 -18.01
CA ILE A 309 16.75 19.66 -18.53
C ILE A 309 17.20 19.73 -20.00
N ARG A 310 16.86 20.80 -20.73
CA ARG A 310 17.33 21.03 -22.09
C ARG A 310 18.64 21.81 -22.14
N LYS A 311 19.20 22.19 -20.98
CA LYS A 311 20.48 22.88 -20.90
C LYS A 311 21.53 22.12 -21.73
N PRO A 312 22.26 22.81 -22.62
CA PRO A 312 23.31 22.18 -23.40
C PRO A 312 24.45 21.73 -22.49
N ILE A 313 24.94 20.53 -22.73
CA ILE A 313 26.02 19.89 -21.98
C ILE A 313 27.13 19.45 -22.91
N THR A 314 28.34 19.32 -22.35
CA THR A 314 29.49 18.76 -23.06
C THR A 314 30.12 17.66 -22.23
N VAL A 315 30.25 16.48 -22.81
CA VAL A 315 30.97 15.35 -22.22
C VAL A 315 32.10 15.01 -23.18
N PRO A 316 33.38 15.23 -22.78
CA PRO A 316 34.53 15.00 -23.64
C PRO A 316 34.58 13.57 -24.18
N PRO A 317 35.17 13.37 -25.37
CA PRO A 317 35.37 12.05 -25.94
C PRO A 317 36.15 11.15 -25.00
N GLY A 318 35.62 9.95 -24.72
CA GLY A 318 36.32 8.98 -23.90
C GLY A 318 35.52 7.70 -23.63
N ARG A 319 36.24 6.64 -23.28
CA ARG A 319 35.65 5.38 -22.82
C ARG A 319 35.26 5.52 -21.35
N THR A 320 33.99 5.35 -21.04
CA THR A 320 33.44 5.46 -19.68
C THR A 320 32.24 4.52 -19.52
N THR A 321 31.59 4.49 -18.37
CA THR A 321 30.35 3.70 -18.17
C THR A 321 29.11 4.56 -18.40
N TYR A 322 27.95 3.94 -18.69
CA TYR A 322 26.69 4.67 -18.83
C TYR A 322 26.38 5.50 -17.57
N SER A 323 26.61 4.93 -16.39
CA SER A 323 26.42 5.60 -15.11
C SER A 323 27.27 6.85 -14.95
N LEU A 324 28.56 6.81 -15.32
CA LEU A 324 29.45 7.94 -15.17
C LEU A 324 29.20 9.00 -16.26
N ALA A 325 28.91 8.58 -17.49
CA ALA A 325 28.49 9.49 -18.56
C ALA A 325 27.22 10.25 -18.17
N LEU A 326 26.18 9.55 -17.71
CA LEU A 326 24.90 10.16 -17.32
C LEU A 326 25.07 11.07 -16.11
N ARG A 327 25.86 10.68 -15.10
CA ARG A 327 26.16 11.53 -13.94
C ARG A 327 26.85 12.83 -14.34
N LYS A 328 27.86 12.78 -15.22
CA LYS A 328 28.57 13.97 -15.73
C LYS A 328 27.69 14.86 -16.61
N ALA A 329 26.79 14.26 -17.36
CA ALA A 329 25.81 14.95 -18.19
C ALA A 329 24.79 15.72 -17.33
N LEU A 330 24.09 15.00 -16.45
CA LEU A 330 23.02 15.59 -15.63
C LEU A 330 23.54 16.61 -14.61
N SER A 331 24.73 16.42 -14.05
CA SER A 331 25.28 17.36 -13.05
C SER A 331 25.54 18.76 -13.62
N GLN A 332 25.86 18.87 -14.92
CA GLN A 332 26.00 20.17 -15.60
C GLN A 332 24.67 20.94 -15.67
N ALA A 333 23.54 20.22 -15.63
CA ALA A 333 22.19 20.76 -15.54
C ALA A 333 21.66 20.90 -14.10
N GLY A 334 22.48 20.59 -13.08
CA GLY A 334 22.06 20.60 -11.68
C GLY A 334 21.17 19.40 -11.29
N LEU A 335 21.17 18.35 -12.12
CA LEU A 335 20.35 17.15 -11.98
C LEU A 335 21.20 15.95 -11.56
N GLN A 336 20.56 14.99 -10.92
CA GLN A 336 21.10 13.67 -10.62
C GLN A 336 20.12 12.60 -11.05
N PHE A 337 20.60 11.36 -11.16
CA PHE A 337 19.74 10.21 -11.37
C PHE A 337 19.90 9.18 -10.25
N GLU A 338 18.82 8.48 -9.98
CA GLU A 338 18.73 7.32 -9.10
C GLU A 338 18.17 6.14 -9.89
N ILE A 339 18.55 4.93 -9.51
CA ILE A 339 17.91 3.72 -10.02
C ILE A 339 16.85 3.35 -8.99
N ARG A 340 15.59 3.34 -9.43
CA ARG A 340 14.43 2.97 -8.62
C ARG A 340 13.73 1.78 -9.24
N ALA A 341 13.00 1.03 -8.42
CA ALA A 341 12.17 -0.07 -8.87
C ALA A 341 10.70 0.27 -8.66
N ASP A 342 9.86 -0.11 -9.60
CA ASP A 342 8.41 0.00 -9.44
C ASP A 342 7.87 -1.09 -8.48
N GLU A 343 6.57 -1.13 -8.19
CA GLU A 343 6.00 -2.13 -7.28
C GLU A 343 6.11 -3.58 -7.79
N ALA A 344 6.49 -3.79 -9.05
CA ALA A 344 6.74 -5.10 -9.66
C ALA A 344 8.24 -5.37 -9.89
N ASP A 345 9.10 -4.70 -9.12
CA ASP A 345 10.56 -4.80 -9.18
C ASP A 345 11.18 -4.42 -10.53
N ARG A 346 10.46 -3.69 -11.40
CA ARG A 346 11.00 -3.24 -12.68
C ARG A 346 11.83 -1.98 -12.49
N PRO A 347 13.11 -1.99 -12.89
CA PRO A 347 13.99 -0.84 -12.71
C PRO A 347 13.68 0.27 -13.72
N PHE A 348 13.83 1.51 -13.28
CA PHE A 348 13.78 2.69 -14.13
C PHE A 348 14.75 3.77 -13.62
N LEU A 349 15.08 4.72 -14.49
CA LEU A 349 15.92 5.87 -14.16
C LEU A 349 15.03 7.00 -13.63
N TRP A 350 15.25 7.40 -12.39
CA TRP A 350 14.60 8.55 -11.77
C TRP A 350 15.53 9.76 -11.77
N VAL A 351 15.18 10.81 -12.50
CA VAL A 351 15.98 12.04 -12.61
C VAL A 351 15.36 13.14 -11.77
N THR A 352 16.13 13.69 -10.83
CA THR A 352 15.68 14.77 -9.94
C THR A 352 16.79 15.78 -9.69
N SER A 353 16.50 16.82 -8.92
CA SER A 353 17.46 17.85 -8.54
C SER A 353 18.55 17.31 -7.60
N ILE A 354 19.78 17.82 -7.73
CA ILE A 354 20.87 17.60 -6.76
C ILE A 354 20.56 18.29 -5.42
N LYS A 355 19.87 19.44 -5.46
CA LYS A 355 19.45 20.15 -4.25
C LYS A 355 18.32 19.38 -3.54
N PRO A 356 18.34 19.30 -2.20
CA PRO A 356 17.29 18.64 -1.41
C PRO A 356 15.92 19.30 -1.60
N MET A 357 14.84 18.52 -1.42
CA MET A 357 13.42 18.94 -1.59
C MET A 357 12.80 19.59 -0.36
#